data_AF-A0A5C9B7I5-F1
#
_entry.id   AF-A0A5C9B7I5-F1
#
_cell.length_a   1.000
_cell.length_b   1.000
_cell.length_c   1.000
_cell.angle_alpha   90.00
_cell.angle_beta   90.00
_cell.angle_gamma   90.00
#
_symmetry.space_group_name_H-M   'P 1'
#
loop_
_entity.id
_entity.type
_entity.pdbx_description
1 polymer ?
#
loop_
_entity_poly.entity_id
_entity_poly.type
_entity_poly.pdbx_seq_one_letter_code
_entity_poly.pdbx_strand_id
1 'polypeptide(L)'
;MVVDNLACRNQPIELFPESCTRGGASMHTNWCAYHIRDLPKARQEMNITLRMAFGMLISIITFCAHAVLIVEIPLSSWSKPSGYYTSFSFNALYLTGPTSSGIVELPGTKIFDSIQITPSDSGRTFTLASVLDDPELEKFIGYLTNGQDNQLMFWYLTNGAGGPGQDQSESTALSSFLSIGQVDLSGYSIDSISLYVDTLNMNRVFGSPCNRFLGCTETSFNGSLIFNGHVNSIPEPSMFSLMCLGLLALLPLTRRLSGRSCRRAT
;
A
#
# COMPACT_ATOMS: atom_id res chain seq x y z
N MET A 1 0.58 -75.53 5.98
CA MET A 1 -0.26 -75.33 4.77
C MET A 1 -0.35 -73.84 4.53
N VAL A 2 0.18 -73.36 3.38
CA VAL A 2 -0.33 -72.23 2.54
C VAL A 2 -0.33 -70.83 3.24
N VAL A 3 0.32 -69.74 2.79
CA VAL A 3 0.80 -69.23 1.48
C VAL A 3 2.01 -68.29 1.66
N ASP A 4 2.83 -68.23 0.61
CA ASP A 4 3.95 -67.34 0.28
C ASP A 4 3.59 -65.87 -0.10
N ASN A 5 4.59 -65.00 0.15
CA ASN A 5 5.17 -63.91 -0.67
C ASN A 5 4.31 -63.03 -1.61
N LEU A 6 4.50 -61.70 -1.46
CA LEU A 6 4.32 -60.69 -2.50
C LEU A 6 5.53 -59.75 -2.52
N ALA A 7 6.39 -59.94 -3.51
CA ALA A 7 7.51 -59.05 -3.86
C ALA A 7 7.14 -58.19 -5.06
N CYS A 8 7.56 -56.93 -5.00
CA CYS A 8 7.30 -55.88 -5.97
C CYS A 8 7.90 -56.17 -7.37
N ARG A 9 7.07 -55.88 -8.36
CA ARG A 9 7.34 -55.86 -9.79
C ARG A 9 7.68 -54.41 -10.18
N ASN A 10 8.80 -54.18 -10.87
CA ASN A 10 8.98 -53.01 -11.73
C ASN A 10 10.04 -53.35 -12.80
N GLN A 11 9.58 -53.45 -14.05
CA GLN A 11 10.38 -53.71 -15.24
C GLN A 11 11.01 -52.41 -15.77
N PRO A 12 12.20 -52.46 -16.40
CA PRO A 12 12.67 -51.39 -17.26
C PRO A 12 12.12 -51.55 -18.70
N ILE A 13 11.72 -50.42 -19.29
CA ILE A 13 11.33 -50.28 -20.69
C ILE A 13 12.60 -50.15 -21.53
N GLU A 14 12.87 -51.14 -22.39
CA GLU A 14 13.84 -51.05 -23.49
C GLU A 14 13.18 -50.36 -24.70
N LEU A 15 13.85 -49.36 -25.26
CA LEU A 15 13.59 -48.86 -26.61
C LEU A 15 14.93 -48.79 -27.36
N PHE A 16 15.06 -49.67 -28.34
CA PHE A 16 16.11 -49.68 -29.37
C PHE A 16 16.04 -48.41 -30.24
N PRO A 17 17.11 -48.10 -30.99
CA PRO A 17 16.87 -47.97 -32.42
C PRO A 17 17.85 -48.72 -33.30
N GLU A 18 17.36 -48.87 -34.52
CA GLU A 18 17.75 -49.73 -35.63
C GLU A 18 19.15 -49.47 -36.20
N SER A 19 19.62 -50.54 -36.84
CA SER A 19 20.76 -50.69 -37.72
C SER A 19 20.89 -49.62 -38.83
N CYS A 20 22.11 -49.10 -39.02
CA CYS A 20 22.55 -48.49 -40.29
C CYS A 20 23.66 -49.34 -40.93
N THR A 21 23.39 -49.77 -42.16
CA THR A 21 24.18 -50.66 -43.00
C THR A 21 25.36 -49.96 -43.69
N ARG A 22 26.42 -50.73 -43.97
CA ARG A 22 27.60 -50.34 -44.76
C ARG A 22 27.30 -50.37 -46.26
N GLY A 23 27.71 -49.32 -46.99
CA GLY A 23 27.88 -49.39 -48.43
C GLY A 23 28.42 -48.09 -49.05
N GLY A 24 29.67 -48.12 -49.52
CA GLY A 24 30.10 -47.49 -50.78
C GLY A 24 30.28 -45.97 -50.88
N ALA A 25 31.56 -45.57 -50.85
CA ALA A 25 32.23 -44.55 -51.68
C ALA A 25 31.80 -43.06 -51.67
N SER A 26 32.78 -42.23 -51.28
CA SER A 26 33.19 -41.00 -51.99
C SER A 26 32.19 -39.84 -52.11
N MET A 27 32.22 -38.92 -51.15
CA MET A 27 32.67 -37.52 -51.32
C MET A 27 32.18 -36.68 -50.13
N HIS A 28 33.14 -35.98 -49.52
CA HIS A 28 33.00 -34.72 -48.79
C HIS A 28 31.64 -34.40 -48.15
N THR A 29 31.50 -34.70 -46.86
CA THR A 29 30.76 -33.83 -45.95
C THR A 29 31.45 -33.82 -44.58
N ASN A 30 32.31 -32.81 -44.38
CA ASN A 30 32.77 -32.37 -43.06
C ASN A 30 31.56 -31.83 -42.28
N TRP A 31 30.82 -32.71 -41.60
CA TRP A 31 29.95 -32.26 -40.50
C TRP A 31 30.77 -32.28 -39.24
N CYS A 32 31.22 -31.08 -38.88
CA CYS A 32 31.81 -30.76 -37.59
C CYS A 32 31.04 -31.48 -36.48
N ALA A 33 31.71 -32.43 -35.83
CA ALA A 33 31.36 -32.86 -34.50
C ALA A 33 31.52 -31.65 -33.58
N TYR A 34 30.46 -30.85 -33.46
CA TYR A 34 30.39 -29.79 -32.46
C TYR A 34 30.53 -30.47 -31.10
N HIS A 35 31.69 -30.27 -30.51
CA HIS A 35 32.07 -30.78 -29.22
C HIS A 35 30.99 -30.36 -28.21
N ILE A 36 30.18 -31.32 -27.77
CA ILE A 36 29.28 -31.22 -26.60
C ILE A 36 30.16 -31.21 -25.33
N ARG A 37 31.13 -30.29 -25.26
CA ARG A 37 31.99 -30.05 -24.09
C ARG A 37 31.79 -28.65 -23.49
N ASP A 38 31.02 -27.78 -24.13
CA ASP A 38 30.81 -26.39 -23.68
C ASP A 38 29.48 -26.12 -22.96
N LEU A 39 28.56 -27.09 -22.89
CA LEU A 39 27.32 -27.01 -22.10
C LEU A 39 27.49 -26.72 -20.59
N PRO A 40 28.56 -27.15 -19.88
CA PRO A 40 28.65 -26.85 -18.45
C PRO A 40 28.93 -25.37 -18.15
N LYS A 41 29.51 -24.61 -19.08
CA LYS A 41 29.83 -23.19 -18.87
C LYS A 41 28.58 -22.31 -18.95
N ALA A 42 27.75 -22.51 -19.97
CA ALA A 42 26.49 -21.77 -20.13
C ALA A 42 25.51 -21.98 -18.96
N ARG A 43 25.46 -23.21 -18.41
CA ARG A 43 24.61 -23.53 -17.24
C ARG A 43 25.13 -22.93 -15.93
N GLN A 44 26.41 -22.62 -15.87
CA GLN A 44 27.03 -22.02 -14.69
C GLN A 44 26.83 -20.50 -14.65
N GLU A 45 26.89 -19.82 -15.79
CA GLU A 45 26.65 -18.38 -15.85
C GLU A 45 25.17 -18.04 -15.65
N MET A 46 24.24 -18.85 -16.18
CA MET A 46 22.80 -18.63 -16.01
C MET A 46 22.36 -18.69 -14.53
N ASN A 47 23.06 -19.44 -13.69
CA ASN A 47 22.77 -19.53 -12.25
C ASN A 47 23.25 -18.31 -11.45
N ILE A 48 24.29 -17.62 -11.90
CA ILE A 48 24.83 -16.45 -11.21
C ILE A 48 23.94 -15.24 -11.49
N THR A 49 23.57 -15.05 -12.76
CA THR A 49 22.70 -13.94 -13.17
C THR A 49 21.31 -14.04 -12.54
N LEU A 50 20.74 -15.24 -12.43
CA LEU A 50 19.45 -15.46 -11.79
C LEU A 50 19.47 -15.12 -10.28
N ARG A 51 20.58 -15.43 -9.59
CA ARG A 51 20.74 -15.10 -8.16
C ARG A 51 20.90 -13.61 -7.92
N MET A 52 21.67 -12.93 -8.78
CA MET A 52 21.80 -11.46 -8.71
C MET A 52 20.47 -10.79 -9.00
N ALA A 53 19.72 -11.26 -10.00
CA ALA A 53 18.39 -10.75 -10.32
C ALA A 53 17.40 -10.95 -9.15
N PHE A 54 17.41 -12.11 -8.49
CA PHE A 54 16.54 -12.38 -7.35
C PHE A 54 16.89 -11.52 -6.12
N GLY A 55 18.18 -11.33 -5.83
CA GLY A 55 18.63 -10.43 -4.77
C GLY A 55 18.23 -8.97 -5.04
N MET A 56 18.40 -8.51 -6.28
CA MET A 56 18.04 -7.15 -6.69
C MET A 56 16.51 -6.94 -6.66
N LEU A 57 15.72 -7.95 -7.04
CA LEU A 57 14.26 -7.92 -6.95
C LEU A 57 13.78 -7.80 -5.49
N ILE A 58 14.38 -8.56 -4.56
CA ILE A 58 14.07 -8.47 -3.13
C ILE A 58 14.41 -7.05 -2.63
N SER A 59 15.57 -6.50 -2.97
CA SER A 59 15.95 -5.14 -2.58
C SER A 59 15.01 -4.07 -3.15
N ILE A 60 14.55 -4.21 -4.39
CA ILE A 60 13.57 -3.30 -5.00
C ILE A 60 12.22 -3.37 -4.28
N ILE A 61 11.77 -4.58 -3.92
CA ILE A 61 10.53 -4.77 -3.14
C ILE A 61 10.66 -4.15 -1.74
N THR A 62 11.84 -4.22 -1.11
CA THR A 62 12.10 -3.58 0.19
C THR A 62 12.22 -2.06 0.08
N PHE A 63 12.76 -1.52 -1.02
CA PHE A 63 12.94 -0.08 -1.20
C PHE A 63 11.63 0.64 -1.54
N CYS A 64 10.71 -0.01 -2.26
CA CYS A 64 9.40 0.54 -2.61
C CYS A 64 8.44 0.75 -1.42
N ALA A 65 8.83 0.39 -0.20
CA ALA A 65 8.02 0.57 1.01
C ALA A 65 8.08 2.00 1.62
N HIS A 66 8.82 2.95 1.02
CA HIS A 66 9.23 4.20 1.71
C HIS A 66 8.39 5.46 1.46
N ALA A 67 7.20 5.38 0.87
CA ALA A 67 6.19 6.44 0.99
C ALA A 67 4.87 5.86 0.52
N VAL A 68 4.13 5.27 1.46
CA VAL A 68 2.81 4.73 1.16
C VAL A 68 1.82 5.78 1.61
N LEU A 69 1.05 6.33 0.65
CA LEU A 69 -0.21 6.99 0.97
C LEU A 69 -0.97 6.07 1.92
N ILE A 70 -1.16 6.48 3.18
CA ILE A 70 -1.73 5.59 4.19
C ILE A 70 -3.24 5.52 3.98
N VAL A 71 -3.90 6.67 3.95
CA VAL A 71 -5.37 6.76 3.85
C VAL A 71 -5.80 8.03 3.14
N GLU A 72 -6.87 7.93 2.37
CA GLU A 72 -7.62 9.06 1.82
C GLU A 72 -9.08 9.00 2.26
N ILE A 73 -9.54 9.98 3.05
CA ILE A 73 -10.94 10.12 3.44
C ILE A 73 -11.63 11.08 2.48
N PRO A 74 -12.60 10.62 1.66
CA PRO A 74 -13.36 11.51 0.80
C PRO A 74 -14.26 12.42 1.64
N LEU A 75 -14.27 13.70 1.31
CA LEU A 75 -15.01 14.73 1.98
C LEU A 75 -15.98 15.37 0.98
N SER A 76 -17.26 15.40 1.32
CA SER A 76 -18.25 16.12 0.51
C SER A 76 -19.27 16.79 1.41
N SER A 77 -19.63 18.03 1.09
CA SER A 77 -20.66 18.75 1.82
C SER A 77 -21.48 19.64 0.90
N TRP A 78 -22.74 19.80 1.28
CA TRP A 78 -23.69 20.67 0.61
C TRP A 78 -24.44 21.45 1.67
N SER A 79 -24.58 22.77 1.45
CA SER A 79 -25.39 23.61 2.31
C SER A 79 -26.60 24.15 1.54
N LYS A 80 -27.65 24.51 2.28
CA LYS A 80 -28.77 25.25 1.70
C LYS A 80 -28.32 26.69 1.41
N PRO A 81 -28.74 27.29 0.28
CA PRO A 81 -28.40 28.66 -0.05
C PRO A 81 -28.75 29.62 1.09
N SER A 82 -27.77 30.36 1.60
CA SER A 82 -27.93 31.29 2.73
C SER A 82 -26.78 32.30 2.78
N GLY A 83 -26.99 33.39 3.53
CA GLY A 83 -25.94 34.38 3.82
C GLY A 83 -25.20 34.95 2.60
N TYR A 84 -24.04 35.55 2.88
CA TYR A 84 -23.08 36.00 1.88
C TYR A 84 -21.70 35.49 2.26
N TYR A 85 -21.22 34.51 1.50
CA TYR A 85 -19.97 33.85 1.80
C TYR A 85 -18.98 34.01 0.65
N THR A 86 -17.72 34.18 1.03
CA THR A 86 -16.60 34.34 0.07
C THR A 86 -15.46 33.36 0.35
N SER A 87 -15.47 32.75 1.53
CA SER A 87 -14.50 31.74 1.95
C SER A 87 -15.14 30.80 2.97
N PHE A 88 -14.51 29.65 3.17
CA PHE A 88 -14.80 28.77 4.30
C PHE A 88 -13.50 28.39 5.02
N SER A 89 -13.64 28.00 6.28
CA SER A 89 -12.57 27.37 7.06
C SER A 89 -12.91 25.91 7.27
N PHE A 90 -11.94 25.05 6.94
CA PHE A 90 -12.01 23.62 7.21
C PHE A 90 -11.41 23.34 8.58
N ASN A 91 -12.06 22.48 9.36
CA ASN A 91 -11.53 22.02 10.63
C ASN A 91 -11.71 20.51 10.72
N ALA A 92 -10.69 19.82 11.24
CA ALA A 92 -10.81 18.45 11.69
C ALA A 92 -10.47 18.40 13.18
N LEU A 93 -11.28 17.68 13.97
CA LEU A 93 -11.06 17.53 15.40
C LEU A 93 -11.60 16.21 15.93
N TYR A 94 -11.18 15.87 17.15
CA TYR A 94 -11.65 14.68 17.85
C TYR A 94 -12.75 14.98 18.86
N LEU A 95 -13.68 14.05 18.97
CA LEU A 95 -14.77 14.05 19.93
C LEU A 95 -14.68 12.83 20.84
N THR A 96 -15.18 12.96 22.07
CA THR A 96 -15.26 11.85 23.03
C THR A 96 -16.70 11.62 23.54
N GLY A 97 -17.07 10.34 23.69
CA GLY A 97 -18.21 9.86 24.48
C GLY A 97 -19.33 9.11 23.73
N PRO A 98 -19.88 8.01 24.30
CA PRO A 98 -21.18 7.47 23.90
C PRO A 98 -22.33 8.31 24.49
N THR A 99 -23.33 8.60 23.66
CA THR A 99 -24.43 9.54 23.88
C THR A 99 -25.28 9.24 25.13
N SER A 100 -24.98 9.96 26.22
CA SER A 100 -26.01 10.39 27.18
C SER A 100 -25.76 11.81 27.71
N SER A 101 -24.51 12.29 27.62
CA SER A 101 -24.07 13.60 28.13
C SER A 101 -23.80 14.63 27.02
N GLY A 102 -23.89 14.23 25.75
CA GLY A 102 -23.53 15.06 24.60
C GLY A 102 -22.16 14.74 24.02
N ILE A 103 -21.93 15.21 22.80
CA ILE A 103 -20.66 15.16 22.09
C ILE A 103 -19.75 16.25 22.69
N VAL A 104 -18.56 15.89 23.15
CA VAL A 104 -17.59 16.85 23.72
C VAL A 104 -16.32 16.87 22.86
N GLU A 105 -15.91 18.07 22.45
CA GLU A 105 -14.63 18.30 21.77
C GLU A 105 -13.45 17.94 22.68
N LEU A 106 -12.52 17.16 22.15
CA LEU A 106 -11.26 16.88 22.80
C LEU A 106 -10.34 18.10 22.62
N PRO A 107 -9.98 18.81 23.70
CA PRO A 107 -9.27 20.07 23.61
C PRO A 107 -7.88 19.86 23.01
N GLY A 108 -7.44 20.75 22.12
CA GLY A 108 -6.12 20.68 21.51
C GLY A 108 -5.99 19.62 20.41
N THR A 109 -7.10 19.25 19.76
CA THR A 109 -7.11 18.30 18.63
C THR A 109 -7.63 18.95 17.36
N LYS A 110 -7.86 20.25 17.34
CA LYS A 110 -8.44 20.95 16.22
C LYS A 110 -7.33 21.41 15.28
N ILE A 111 -7.27 20.79 14.11
CA ILE A 111 -6.31 21.13 13.06
C ILE A 111 -6.99 21.86 11.90
N PHE A 112 -6.18 22.57 11.10
CA PHE A 112 -6.61 23.43 9.98
C PHE A 112 -7.35 24.73 10.39
N ASP A 113 -7.33 25.11 11.67
CA ASP A 113 -8.16 26.21 12.21
C ASP A 113 -7.96 27.57 11.50
N SER A 114 -6.75 27.82 11.02
CA SER A 114 -6.40 29.10 10.39
C SER A 114 -6.59 29.15 8.88
N ILE A 115 -6.98 28.03 8.24
CA ILE A 115 -6.98 27.94 6.78
C ILE A 115 -8.29 28.49 6.23
N GLN A 116 -8.19 29.51 5.39
CA GLN A 116 -9.30 30.03 4.61
C GLN A 116 -9.19 29.52 3.18
N ILE A 117 -10.28 28.89 2.73
CA ILE A 117 -10.39 28.24 1.43
C ILE A 117 -11.44 28.99 0.62
N THR A 118 -11.09 29.31 -0.62
CA THR A 118 -11.89 30.08 -1.57
C THR A 118 -12.12 29.27 -2.84
N PRO A 119 -13.06 29.66 -3.72
CA PRO A 119 -13.30 28.92 -4.96
C PRO A 119 -12.05 28.82 -5.86
N SER A 120 -11.16 29.82 -5.79
CA SER A 120 -9.87 29.82 -6.48
C SER A 120 -8.88 28.78 -5.98
N ASP A 121 -9.15 28.13 -4.85
CA ASP A 121 -8.31 27.08 -4.29
C ASP A 121 -8.69 25.67 -4.79
N SER A 122 -9.65 25.56 -5.72
CA SER A 122 -9.97 24.28 -6.37
C SER A 122 -8.74 23.71 -7.09
N GLY A 123 -8.43 22.44 -6.85
CA GLY A 123 -7.22 21.74 -7.27
C GLY A 123 -5.99 21.98 -6.38
N ARG A 124 -6.10 22.73 -5.28
CA ARG A 124 -4.98 22.96 -4.34
C ARG A 124 -4.98 21.93 -3.20
N THR A 125 -3.78 21.72 -2.66
CA THR A 125 -3.54 20.92 -1.47
C THR A 125 -2.96 21.79 -0.36
N PHE A 126 -3.51 21.66 0.85
CA PHE A 126 -3.00 22.28 2.08
C PHE A 126 -2.40 21.19 2.95
N THR A 127 -1.11 21.28 3.26
CA THR A 127 -0.40 20.23 4.00
C THR A 127 0.07 20.75 5.35
N LEU A 128 -0.23 19.98 6.40
CA LEU A 128 0.32 20.13 7.74
C LEU A 128 1.36 19.03 7.94
N ALA A 129 2.63 19.40 8.10
CA ALA A 129 3.74 18.46 8.24
C ALA A 129 4.52 18.66 9.55
N SER A 130 4.27 19.75 10.27
CA SER A 130 4.96 20.07 11.52
C SER A 130 4.12 20.93 12.45
N VAL A 131 4.55 21.01 13.72
CA VAL A 131 3.96 21.90 14.73
C VAL A 131 4.02 23.39 14.39
N LEU A 132 4.87 23.77 13.42
CA LEU A 132 4.93 25.14 12.92
C LEU A 132 3.77 25.47 11.97
N ASP A 133 3.23 24.44 11.30
CA ASP A 133 2.05 24.58 10.44
C ASP A 133 0.77 24.63 11.28
N ASP A 134 0.70 23.76 12.30
CA ASP A 134 -0.40 23.72 13.26
C ASP A 134 0.09 23.16 14.63
N PRO A 135 -0.03 23.91 15.73
CA PRO A 135 0.48 23.48 17.04
C PRO A 135 -0.27 22.28 17.61
N GLU A 136 -1.47 21.96 17.11
CA GLU A 136 -2.30 20.85 17.58
C GLU A 136 -2.05 19.55 16.79
N LEU A 137 -1.21 19.60 15.74
CA LEU A 137 -0.96 18.49 14.81
C LEU A 137 -0.50 17.20 15.52
N GLU A 138 0.52 17.29 16.38
CA GLU A 138 1.05 16.12 17.08
C GLU A 138 0.01 15.46 17.97
N LYS A 139 -0.83 16.26 18.63
CA LYS A 139 -1.88 15.76 19.50
C LYS A 139 -2.99 15.11 18.70
N PHE A 140 -3.40 15.70 17.57
CA PHE A 140 -4.34 15.09 16.64
C PHE A 140 -3.84 13.74 16.12
N ILE A 141 -2.59 13.66 15.63
CA ILE A 141 -1.96 12.40 15.17
C ILE A 141 -1.90 11.37 16.32
N GLY A 142 -1.62 11.83 17.54
CA GLY A 142 -1.61 10.99 18.73
C GLY A 142 -2.96 10.31 18.99
N TYR A 143 -4.09 10.98 18.74
CA TYR A 143 -5.41 10.35 18.83
C TYR A 143 -5.67 9.39 17.68
N LEU A 144 -5.27 9.75 16.45
CA LEU A 144 -5.44 8.92 15.25
C LEU A 144 -4.70 7.56 15.30
N THR A 145 -3.75 7.41 16.22
CA THR A 145 -2.85 6.26 16.32
C THR A 145 -2.87 5.57 17.70
N ASN A 146 -3.77 5.95 18.61
CA ASN A 146 -3.79 5.52 20.01
C ASN A 146 -4.39 4.12 20.27
N GLY A 147 -4.94 3.47 19.26
CA GLY A 147 -5.63 2.18 19.33
C GLY A 147 -7.08 2.24 19.82
N GLN A 148 -7.73 3.41 19.84
CA GLN A 148 -9.11 3.60 20.32
C GLN A 148 -10.03 4.06 19.19
N ASP A 149 -11.32 3.71 19.25
CA ASP A 149 -12.33 4.21 18.30
C ASP A 149 -12.82 5.57 18.79
N ASN A 150 -12.12 6.62 18.38
CA ASN A 150 -12.59 7.98 18.64
C ASN A 150 -13.50 8.45 17.51
N GLN A 151 -14.20 9.55 17.74
CA GLN A 151 -15.09 10.15 16.75
C GLN A 151 -14.36 11.32 16.10
N LEU A 152 -14.20 11.23 14.78
CA LEU A 152 -13.66 12.29 13.95
C LEU A 152 -14.80 13.20 13.51
N MET A 153 -14.60 14.50 13.67
CA MET A 153 -15.52 15.51 13.15
C MET A 153 -14.79 16.41 12.16
N PHE A 154 -15.41 16.56 10.99
CA PHE A 154 -15.02 17.49 9.94
C PHE A 154 -16.07 18.58 9.85
N TRP A 155 -15.66 19.84 9.94
CA TRP A 155 -16.58 20.95 9.90
C TRP A 155 -16.12 22.02 8.90
N TYR A 156 -17.10 22.57 8.17
CA TYR A 156 -16.92 23.68 7.25
C TYR A 156 -17.58 24.94 7.82
N LEU A 157 -16.79 25.93 8.26
CA LEU A 157 -17.31 27.23 8.72
C LEU A 157 -17.33 28.21 7.57
N THR A 158 -18.47 28.80 7.24
CA THR A 158 -18.52 29.94 6.33
C THR A 158 -18.26 31.24 7.09
N ASN A 159 -17.71 32.25 6.41
CA ASN A 159 -17.44 33.54 7.04
C ASN A 159 -18.75 34.21 7.53
N GLY A 160 -18.99 34.19 8.84
CA GLY A 160 -20.13 34.84 9.49
C GLY A 160 -21.30 33.93 9.88
N ALA A 161 -21.19 32.61 9.76
CA ALA A 161 -22.20 31.67 10.26
C ALA A 161 -21.60 30.31 10.66
N GLY A 162 -22.38 29.50 11.39
CA GLY A 162 -22.13 28.06 11.44
C GLY A 162 -22.35 27.43 10.06
N GLY A 163 -21.67 26.34 9.75
CA GLY A 163 -21.84 25.62 8.50
C GLY A 163 -22.10 24.14 8.71
N PRO A 164 -22.21 23.36 7.62
CA PRO A 164 -22.42 21.92 7.72
C PRO A 164 -21.18 21.26 8.37
N GLY A 165 -21.44 20.25 9.20
CA GLY A 165 -20.42 19.35 9.73
C GLY A 165 -20.76 17.90 9.38
N GLN A 166 -19.74 17.05 9.37
CA GLN A 166 -19.86 15.60 9.29
C GLN A 166 -19.04 15.02 10.43
N ASP A 167 -19.65 14.11 11.18
CA ASP A 167 -18.98 13.36 12.24
C ASP A 167 -19.18 11.87 12.02
N GLN A 168 -18.12 11.09 12.19
CA GLN A 168 -18.13 9.64 12.07
C GLN A 168 -17.13 9.03 13.05
N SER A 169 -17.35 7.78 13.47
CA SER A 169 -16.30 7.03 14.18
C SER A 169 -15.11 6.80 13.24
N GLU A 170 -13.90 6.74 13.79
CA GLU A 170 -12.69 6.41 13.04
C GLU A 170 -12.83 5.08 12.31
N SER A 171 -13.37 4.07 13.00
CA SER A 171 -13.66 2.77 12.42
C SER A 171 -14.55 2.84 11.17
N THR A 172 -15.47 3.81 11.10
CA THR A 172 -16.32 4.04 9.93
C THR A 172 -15.57 4.84 8.86
N ALA A 173 -14.95 5.94 9.26
CA ALA A 173 -14.25 6.85 8.34
C ALA A 173 -13.05 6.18 7.64
N LEU A 174 -12.41 5.23 8.31
CA LEU A 174 -11.23 4.50 7.86
C LEU A 174 -11.56 3.08 7.36
N SER A 175 -12.83 2.68 7.36
CA SER A 175 -13.28 1.31 7.05
C SER A 175 -12.86 0.79 5.68
N SER A 176 -12.66 1.67 4.70
CA SER A 176 -12.21 1.30 3.35
C SER A 176 -10.71 0.95 3.28
N PHE A 177 -9.94 1.31 4.30
CA PHE A 177 -8.49 1.12 4.36
C PHE A 177 -8.06 0.12 5.43
N LEU A 178 -8.78 0.08 6.55
CA LEU A 178 -8.44 -0.78 7.67
C LEU A 178 -8.92 -2.22 7.45
N SER A 179 -8.09 -3.18 7.83
CA SER A 179 -8.50 -4.59 7.86
C SER A 179 -9.57 -4.79 8.94
N ILE A 180 -10.45 -5.78 8.75
CA ILE A 180 -11.52 -6.12 9.71
C ILE A 180 -10.95 -6.22 11.13
N GLY A 181 -11.36 -5.31 12.02
CA GLY A 181 -10.96 -5.28 13.44
C GLY A 181 -9.92 -4.22 13.80
N GLN A 182 -9.35 -3.49 12.84
CA GLN A 182 -8.63 -2.25 13.11
C GLN A 182 -9.60 -1.09 13.24
N VAL A 183 -9.32 -0.24 14.23
CA VAL A 183 -10.23 0.79 14.70
C VAL A 183 -9.73 2.18 14.31
N ASP A 184 -8.42 2.33 14.22
CA ASP A 184 -7.68 3.56 13.95
C ASP A 184 -6.40 3.25 13.15
N LEU A 185 -5.50 4.23 13.00
CA LEU A 185 -4.19 4.06 12.37
C LEU A 185 -3.10 3.59 13.35
N SER A 186 -3.46 2.81 14.38
CA SER A 186 -2.47 2.24 15.30
C SER A 186 -1.44 1.39 14.54
N GLY A 187 -0.16 1.61 14.85
CA GLY A 187 0.97 0.98 14.16
C GLY A 187 1.48 1.76 12.94
N TYR A 188 0.88 2.90 12.59
CA TYR A 188 1.39 3.82 11.57
C TYR A 188 2.02 5.08 12.21
N SER A 189 3.10 5.58 11.61
CA SER A 189 3.58 6.95 11.78
C SER A 189 2.90 7.81 10.74
N ILE A 190 2.36 8.96 11.14
CA ILE A 190 1.82 9.95 10.22
C ILE A 190 2.84 11.08 10.10
N ASP A 191 3.37 11.27 8.91
CA ASP A 191 4.38 12.29 8.62
C ASP A 191 3.71 13.62 8.22
N SER A 192 2.56 13.56 7.54
CA SER A 192 1.78 14.75 7.21
C SER A 192 0.31 14.46 6.98
N ILE A 193 -0.51 15.48 7.16
CA ILE A 193 -1.94 15.47 6.87
C ILE A 193 -2.20 16.54 5.81
N SER A 194 -2.84 16.16 4.71
CA SER A 194 -3.10 17.05 3.59
C SER A 194 -4.59 17.13 3.28
N LEU A 195 -5.11 18.34 3.15
CA LEU A 195 -6.45 18.60 2.64
C LEU A 195 -6.33 18.91 1.14
N TYR A 196 -6.82 18.01 0.30
CA TYR A 196 -7.01 18.27 -1.12
C TYR A 196 -8.40 18.85 -1.37
N VAL A 197 -8.46 19.99 -2.04
CA VAL A 197 -9.70 20.64 -2.45
C VAL A 197 -9.95 20.31 -3.91
N ASP A 198 -10.86 19.39 -4.19
CA ASP A 198 -11.21 19.03 -5.56
C ASP A 198 -12.06 20.13 -6.19
N THR A 199 -13.21 20.41 -5.58
CA THR A 199 -14.11 21.48 -6.02
C THR A 199 -14.66 22.25 -4.84
N LEU A 200 -14.59 23.57 -4.90
CA LEU A 200 -15.39 24.44 -4.05
C LEU A 200 -16.25 25.36 -4.92
N ASN A 201 -17.56 25.27 -4.73
CA ASN A 201 -18.51 26.19 -5.33
C ASN A 201 -19.12 27.11 -4.29
N MET A 202 -19.19 28.40 -4.62
CA MET A 202 -19.83 29.45 -3.82
C MET A 202 -20.66 30.35 -4.75
N ASN A 203 -21.60 29.74 -5.46
CA ASN A 203 -22.41 30.45 -6.43
C ASN A 203 -23.42 31.35 -5.73
N ARG A 204 -23.60 32.55 -6.30
CA ARG A 204 -24.66 33.45 -5.86
C ARG A 204 -25.97 33.04 -6.50
N VAL A 205 -26.99 32.79 -5.69
CA VAL A 205 -28.33 32.40 -6.13
C VAL A 205 -29.31 33.51 -5.84
N PHE A 206 -30.21 33.77 -6.79
CA PHE A 206 -31.27 34.78 -6.68
C PHE A 206 -32.64 34.12 -6.82
N GLY A 207 -33.56 34.47 -5.92
CA GLY A 207 -34.88 33.85 -5.86
C GLY A 207 -35.00 32.81 -4.73
N SER A 208 -36.24 32.38 -4.45
CA SER A 208 -36.59 31.55 -3.29
C SER A 208 -35.68 30.32 -3.15
N PRO A 209 -35.09 30.04 -1.96
CA PRO A 209 -35.40 30.64 -0.65
C PRO A 209 -34.74 32.02 -0.40
N CYS A 210 -33.97 32.52 -1.34
CA CYS A 210 -33.20 33.74 -1.20
C CYS A 210 -33.92 34.97 -1.76
N ASN A 211 -33.42 36.15 -1.38
CA ASN A 211 -33.98 37.41 -1.86
C ASN A 211 -33.62 37.61 -3.35
N ARG A 212 -34.58 38.03 -4.17
CA ARG A 212 -34.38 38.23 -5.62
C ARG A 212 -33.39 39.34 -6.00
N PHE A 213 -33.18 40.32 -5.13
CA PHE A 213 -32.29 41.47 -5.38
C PHE A 213 -30.95 41.32 -4.68
N LEU A 214 -31.01 40.83 -3.44
CA LEU A 214 -29.87 40.65 -2.56
C LEU A 214 -29.15 39.32 -2.87
N GLY A 215 -29.89 38.28 -3.22
CA GLY A 215 -29.35 36.93 -3.41
C GLY A 215 -28.84 36.32 -2.10
N CYS A 216 -28.22 35.15 -2.21
CA CYS A 216 -27.51 34.47 -1.15
C CYS A 216 -26.42 33.57 -1.77
N THR A 217 -25.58 32.94 -0.96
CA THR A 217 -24.57 32.00 -1.46
C THR A 217 -25.03 30.55 -1.27
N GLU A 218 -25.01 29.76 -2.34
CA GLU A 218 -25.07 28.31 -2.29
C GLU A 218 -23.66 27.75 -2.22
N THR A 219 -23.39 26.87 -1.24
CA THR A 219 -22.05 26.28 -1.08
C THR A 219 -22.07 24.77 -1.27
N SER A 220 -21.15 24.29 -2.10
CA SER A 220 -20.86 22.87 -2.24
C SER A 220 -19.35 22.65 -2.21
N PHE A 221 -18.91 21.67 -1.44
CA PHE A 221 -17.50 21.29 -1.32
C PHE A 221 -17.33 19.82 -1.65
N ASN A 222 -16.26 19.52 -2.40
CA ASN A 222 -15.74 18.20 -2.62
C ASN A 222 -14.22 18.24 -2.43
N GLY A 223 -13.67 17.23 -1.77
CA GLY A 223 -12.25 17.13 -1.53
C GLY A 223 -11.90 15.83 -0.81
N SER A 224 -10.67 15.74 -0.32
CA SER A 224 -10.25 14.60 0.48
C SER A 224 -9.22 15.00 1.52
N LEU A 225 -9.25 14.29 2.65
CA LEU A 225 -8.23 14.37 3.69
C LEU A 225 -7.28 13.18 3.51
N ILE A 226 -6.01 13.48 3.31
CA ILE A 226 -4.97 12.55 2.91
C ILE A 226 -3.97 12.44 4.05
N PHE A 227 -3.76 11.23 4.54
CA PHE A 227 -2.79 10.91 5.57
C PHE A 227 -1.57 10.26 4.91
N ASN A 228 -0.42 10.93 4.99
CA ASN A 228 0.83 10.41 4.47
C ASN A 228 1.69 9.94 5.64
N GLY A 229 2.33 8.79 5.46
CA GLY A 229 3.28 8.30 6.44
C GLY A 229 3.78 6.90 6.12
N HIS A 230 4.12 6.15 7.17
CA HIS A 230 4.72 4.82 7.06
C HIS A 230 4.31 3.92 8.22
N VAL A 231 4.47 2.60 8.07
CA VAL A 231 4.22 1.66 9.17
C VAL A 231 5.35 1.75 10.19
N ASN A 232 5.04 2.04 11.46
CA ASN A 232 6.02 2.15 12.55
C ASN A 232 6.76 0.83 12.81
N SER A 233 6.10 -0.30 12.54
CA SER A 233 6.64 -1.63 12.69
C SER A 233 6.45 -2.41 11.40
N ILE A 234 7.36 -2.20 10.44
CA ILE A 234 7.63 -3.28 9.48
C ILE A 234 8.15 -4.42 10.36
N PRO A 235 7.49 -5.60 10.42
CA PRO A 235 8.02 -6.71 11.17
C PRO A 235 9.44 -6.95 10.65
N GLU A 236 10.45 -6.76 11.51
CA GLU A 236 11.79 -7.15 11.12
C GLU A 236 11.69 -8.61 10.66
N PRO A 237 12.22 -8.95 9.46
CA PRO A 237 12.16 -10.32 8.99
C PRO A 237 12.72 -11.19 10.10
N SER A 238 11.87 -12.07 10.64
CA SER A 238 12.24 -12.83 11.83
C SER A 238 13.57 -13.52 11.58
N MET A 239 14.44 -13.58 12.60
CA MET A 239 15.75 -14.22 12.46
C MET A 239 15.63 -15.64 11.86
N PHE A 240 14.50 -16.31 12.14
CA PHE A 240 14.08 -17.57 11.51
C PHE A 240 13.81 -17.46 10.00
N SER A 241 13.07 -16.44 9.54
CA SER A 241 12.86 -16.21 8.11
C SER A 241 14.18 -15.98 7.36
N LEU A 242 15.09 -15.19 7.96
CA LEU A 242 16.43 -14.96 7.42
C LEU A 242 17.26 -16.25 7.43
N MET A 243 17.20 -17.05 8.49
CA MET A 243 17.85 -18.37 8.55
C MET A 243 17.31 -19.33 7.50
N CYS A 244 15.99 -19.40 7.31
CA CYS A 244 15.37 -20.24 6.30
C CYS A 244 15.78 -19.83 4.88
N LEU A 245 15.79 -18.52 4.60
CA LEU A 245 16.28 -17.99 3.33
C LEU A 245 17.78 -18.28 3.14
N GLY A 246 18.58 -18.14 4.20
CA GLY A 246 20.00 -18.50 4.20
C GLY A 246 20.24 -19.99 3.91
N LEU A 247 19.48 -20.89 4.55
CA LEU A 247 19.54 -22.34 4.32
C LEU A 247 19.09 -22.71 2.90
N LEU A 248 18.01 -22.09 2.40
CA LEU A 248 17.54 -22.27 1.03
C LEU A 248 18.60 -21.82 0.00
N ALA A 249 19.33 -20.74 0.28
CA ALA A 249 20.42 -20.28 -0.58
C ALA A 249 21.64 -21.23 -0.60
N LEU A 250 21.82 -22.03 0.45
CA LEU A 250 22.92 -23.01 0.59
C LEU A 250 22.61 -24.39 -0.04
N LEU A 251 21.35 -24.81 -0.15
CA LEU A 251 20.93 -26.07 -0.78
C LEU A 251 21.52 -26.34 -2.19
N PRO A 252 21.63 -25.35 -3.10
CA PRO A 252 22.23 -25.60 -4.41
C PRO A 252 23.75 -25.83 -4.38
N LEU A 253 24.46 -25.44 -3.31
CA LEU A 253 25.91 -25.71 -3.17
C LEU A 253 26.18 -27.17 -2.77
N THR A 254 25.34 -27.78 -1.95
CA THR A 254 25.53 -29.16 -1.49
C THR A 254 25.28 -30.18 -2.59
N ARG A 255 24.35 -29.91 -3.53
CA ARG A 255 24.12 -30.77 -4.71
C ARG A 255 25.31 -30.86 -5.67
N ARG A 256 26.21 -29.87 -5.69
CA ARG A 256 27.44 -29.93 -6.51
C ARG A 256 28.52 -30.86 -5.94
N LEU A 257 28.52 -31.10 -4.63
CA LEU A 257 29.54 -31.93 -3.97
C LEU A 257 29.21 -33.43 -4.02
N SER A 258 27.92 -33.80 -4.10
CA SER A 258 27.48 -35.21 -4.17
C SER A 258 27.72 -35.90 -5.52
N GLY A 259 28.09 -35.17 -6.57
CA GLY A 259 28.23 -35.73 -7.93
C GLY A 259 29.64 -36.20 -8.32
N ARG A 260 30.60 -36.22 -7.39
CA ARG A 260 32.01 -36.55 -7.71
C ARG A 260 32.49 -37.93 -7.28
N SER A 261 31.61 -38.81 -6.80
CA SER A 261 32.03 -40.18 -6.47
C SER A 261 31.80 -41.14 -7.65
N CYS A 262 32.85 -41.93 -7.95
CA CYS A 262 32.94 -43.00 -8.94
C CYS A 262 33.22 -42.62 -10.40
N ARG A 263 34.48 -42.23 -10.68
CA ARG A 263 35.21 -42.83 -11.82
C ARG A 263 36.22 -43.85 -11.27
N ARG A 264 35.74 -45.08 -11.08
CA ARG A 264 36.48 -46.30 -11.42
C ARG A 264 36.18 -46.56 -12.90
N ALA A 265 37.04 -47.10 -13.74
CA ALA A 265 38.35 -47.68 -13.61
C ALA A 265 38.92 -47.75 -15.04
N THR A 266 40.24 -47.75 -15.20
CA THR A 266 41.04 -48.77 -15.91
C THR A 266 42.48 -48.29 -15.98
#